data_AF-A0A914XTI5-F1
#
_entry.id   AF-A0A914XTI5-F1
#
_cell.length_a   1.000
_cell.length_b   1.000
_cell.length_c   1.000
_cell.angle_alpha   90.00
_cell.angle_beta   90.00
_cell.angle_gamma   90.00
#
_symmetry.space_group_name_H-M   'P 1'
#
loop_
_entity.id
_entity.type
_entity.pdbx_description
1 polymer ?
#
loop_
_entity_poly.entity_id
_entity_poly.type
_entity_poly.pdbx_seq_one_letter_code
_entity_poly.pdbx_strand_id
1 'polypeptide(L)'
;MNNLFGIPTGNCIWPTEGPIAMVAEKFGDDWIDDFENGACIPGSIFKNSSLPCSPDEYMAAKKMCQAIEEAKSGKGIFAKCVSLGAQLDELFNGCSYDVCADPALRCAALTAFVHTCQKAIPGTRLSGWRESLSCPLVCPANQSYSECVSGCQPTCANTTTKAVCDKPCIEGCVCSYGTVLDGTGLNCIPQEHCGCIDKTNGNYYEAGSIWMNADCTKTYKCLEFGNMIDKDVTCGERATCSTDHLGHVCTCQSASAGTCMTPEETIAANDKYHVCDCKI
;
A
#
# COMPACT_ATOMS: atom_id res chain seq x y z
N MET A 1 12.04 11.82 -4.48
CA MET A 1 12.80 10.76 -3.75
C MET A 1 13.75 11.42 -2.77
N ASN A 2 13.70 11.07 -1.48
CA ASN A 2 14.63 11.59 -0.46
C ASN A 2 16.01 10.94 -0.63
N ASN A 3 17.07 11.74 -0.62
CA ASN A 3 18.45 11.24 -0.64
C ASN A 3 18.78 10.59 0.71
N LEU A 4 18.87 9.26 0.75
CA LEU A 4 19.14 8.45 1.95
C LEU A 4 20.59 8.56 2.48
N PHE A 5 21.25 9.73 2.35
CA PHE A 5 22.63 9.93 2.79
C PHE A 5 22.79 10.21 4.30
N GLY A 6 21.70 10.13 5.08
CA GLY A 6 21.76 10.24 6.55
C GLY A 6 22.13 11.63 7.07
N ILE A 7 22.07 12.66 6.22
CA ILE A 7 22.22 14.07 6.62
C ILE A 7 20.81 14.64 6.82
N PRO A 8 20.39 15.02 8.04
CA PRO A 8 19.03 15.50 8.31
C PRO A 8 18.63 16.71 7.46
N THR A 9 19.59 17.59 7.16
CA THR A 9 19.44 18.77 6.30
C THR A 9 19.67 18.49 4.81
N GLY A 10 20.09 17.26 4.45
CA GLY A 10 20.46 16.88 3.09
C GLY A 10 19.35 16.24 2.26
N ASN A 11 18.15 16.10 2.84
CA ASN A 11 17.03 15.45 2.16
C ASN A 11 16.40 16.32 1.06
N CYS A 12 16.65 17.64 1.07
CA CYS A 12 16.22 18.59 0.03
C CYS A 12 17.38 18.98 -0.92
N ILE A 13 18.20 18.01 -1.35
CA ILE A 13 19.35 18.25 -2.26
C ILE A 13 19.07 17.63 -3.63
N TRP A 14 19.28 18.40 -4.69
CA TRP A 14 19.23 17.96 -6.10
C TRP A 14 20.27 16.87 -6.42
N PRO A 15 19.95 15.84 -7.24
CA PRO A 15 20.94 14.84 -7.65
C PRO A 15 22.05 15.37 -8.58
N THR A 16 21.93 16.53 -9.21
CA THR A 16 22.95 17.07 -10.13
C THR A 16 22.89 18.59 -10.18
N GLU A 17 23.94 19.27 -9.70
CA GLU A 17 24.34 20.67 -9.94
C GLU A 17 23.24 21.76 -10.10
N GLY A 18 22.14 21.66 -9.35
CA GLY A 18 21.09 22.67 -9.29
C GLY A 18 21.20 23.56 -8.05
N PRO A 19 20.68 24.81 -8.09
CA PRO A 19 20.63 25.66 -6.91
C PRO A 19 19.81 24.99 -5.80
N ILE A 20 20.35 24.99 -4.57
CA ILE A 20 19.71 24.42 -3.38
C ILE A 20 18.27 24.91 -3.28
N ALA A 21 17.30 23.99 -3.20
CA ALA A 21 15.92 24.34 -2.89
C ALA A 21 15.90 24.90 -1.47
N MET A 22 15.72 26.23 -1.34
CA MET A 22 15.77 26.92 -0.05
C MET A 22 14.54 26.66 0.83
N VAL A 23 13.50 26.03 0.29
CA VAL A 23 12.22 25.72 0.97
C VAL A 23 11.66 24.38 0.48
N ALA A 24 10.98 23.66 1.38
CA ALA A 24 10.51 22.29 1.13
C ALA A 24 9.41 22.23 0.05
N GLU A 25 8.61 23.29 -0.07
CA GLU A 25 7.54 23.43 -1.05
C GLU A 25 8.10 23.41 -2.47
N LYS A 26 9.16 24.19 -2.71
CA LYS A 26 9.84 24.21 -4.00
C LYS A 26 10.44 22.84 -4.34
N PHE A 27 11.03 22.18 -3.36
CA PHE A 27 11.52 20.81 -3.55
C PHE A 27 10.38 19.85 -3.89
N GLY A 28 9.22 19.97 -3.23
CA GLY A 28 8.05 19.13 -3.50
C GLY A 28 7.48 19.36 -4.90
N ASP A 29 7.43 20.61 -5.36
CA ASP A 29 6.90 20.98 -6.68
C ASP A 29 7.69 20.34 -7.85
N ASP A 30 8.98 20.05 -7.64
CA ASP A 30 9.83 19.39 -8.63
C ASP A 30 9.50 17.89 -8.82
N TRP A 31 8.63 17.31 -7.98
CA TRP A 31 8.19 15.91 -8.05
C TRP A 31 6.71 15.74 -8.39
N ILE A 32 6.04 16.78 -8.90
CA ILE A 32 4.63 16.69 -9.33
C ILE A 32 4.54 15.84 -10.61
N ASP A 33 3.72 14.79 -10.57
CA ASP A 33 3.42 13.88 -11.69
C ASP A 33 1.96 13.96 -12.17
N ASP A 34 1.10 14.68 -11.45
CA ASP A 34 -0.30 14.94 -11.82
C ASP A 34 -0.44 16.14 -12.76
N PHE A 35 -1.30 15.99 -13.78
CA PHE A 35 -1.56 17.01 -14.79
C PHE A 35 -3.03 17.44 -14.78
N GLU A 36 -3.30 18.68 -14.40
CA GLU A 36 -4.60 19.32 -14.69
C GLU A 36 -4.47 20.13 -15.99
N ASN A 37 -5.31 19.84 -16.98
CA ASN A 37 -5.30 20.51 -18.29
C ASN A 37 -3.93 20.55 -18.99
N GLY A 38 -3.08 19.55 -18.75
CA GLY A 38 -1.75 19.45 -19.34
C GLY A 38 -0.67 20.35 -18.71
N ALA A 39 -0.93 20.93 -17.52
CA ALA A 39 0.05 21.70 -16.77
C ALA A 39 0.22 21.16 -15.34
N CYS A 40 1.46 21.21 -14.84
CA CYS A 40 1.76 21.01 -13.42
C CYS A 40 1.30 22.25 -12.64
N ILE A 41 0.50 22.06 -11.60
CA ILE A 41 0.07 23.14 -10.71
C ILE A 41 0.97 23.10 -9.46
N PRO A 42 1.92 24.05 -9.30
CA PRO A 42 2.77 24.09 -8.13
C PRO A 42 1.96 24.42 -6.87
N GLY A 43 2.43 23.91 -5.73
CA GLY A 43 1.85 24.19 -4.42
C GLY A 43 2.02 25.65 -3.99
N SER A 44 1.32 26.02 -2.92
CA SER A 44 1.50 27.33 -2.28
C SER A 44 2.74 27.32 -1.38
N ILE A 45 3.57 28.36 -1.47
CA ILE A 45 4.69 28.56 -0.53
C ILE A 45 4.12 29.09 0.79
N PHE A 46 4.15 28.27 1.84
CA PHE A 46 3.81 28.71 3.19
C PHE A 46 5.05 29.30 3.87
N LYS A 47 4.87 30.40 4.62
CA LYS A 47 5.96 30.89 5.47
C LYS A 47 6.05 29.99 6.70
N ASN A 48 7.24 29.45 6.97
CA ASN A 48 7.60 28.58 8.11
C ASN A 48 7.44 29.25 9.51
N SER A 49 6.57 30.25 9.65
CA SER A 49 6.35 31.00 10.89
C SER A 49 4.87 31.25 11.18
N SER A 50 3.96 30.82 10.31
CA SER A 50 2.53 30.82 10.62
C SER A 50 2.15 29.49 11.25
N LEU A 51 1.76 29.54 12.52
CA LEU A 51 1.01 28.45 13.12
C LEU A 51 -0.34 28.31 12.38
N PRO A 52 -0.83 27.08 12.17
CA PRO A 52 -2.11 26.85 11.51
C PRO A 52 -3.31 27.23 12.42
N CYS A 53 -3.05 27.53 13.69
CA CYS A 53 -4.03 27.94 14.69
C CYS A 53 -3.51 29.10 15.56
N SER A 54 -4.35 29.61 16.47
CA SER A 54 -3.96 30.66 17.42
C SER A 54 -2.93 30.16 18.45
N PRO A 55 -2.17 31.07 19.12
CA PRO A 55 -1.24 30.67 20.17
C PRO A 55 -1.87 29.87 21.32
N ASP A 56 -3.11 30.20 21.69
CA ASP A 56 -3.82 29.50 22.77
C ASP A 56 -4.21 28.07 22.35
N GLU A 57 -4.66 27.90 21.10
CA GLU A 57 -4.94 26.57 20.52
C GLU A 57 -3.66 25.74 20.39
N TYR A 58 -2.54 26.36 20.01
CA TYR A 58 -1.26 25.68 19.95
C TYR A 58 -0.79 25.21 21.34
N MET A 59 -1.04 26.00 22.38
CA MET A 59 -0.78 25.58 23.77
C MET A 59 -1.70 24.44 24.22
N ALA A 60 -2.95 24.40 23.74
CA ALA A 60 -3.84 23.26 23.96
C ALA A 60 -3.37 22.01 23.20
N ALA A 61 -2.92 22.17 21.95
CA ALA A 61 -2.34 21.10 21.13
C ALA A 61 -1.11 20.47 21.79
N LYS A 62 -0.20 21.30 22.35
CA LYS A 62 0.94 20.83 23.15
C LYS A 62 0.53 19.92 24.30
N LYS A 63 -0.55 20.27 25.02
CA LYS A 63 -1.08 19.42 26.11
C LYS A 63 -1.61 18.09 25.58
N MET A 64 -2.24 18.09 24.41
CA MET A 64 -2.73 16.86 23.76
C MET A 64 -1.59 15.92 23.33
N CYS A 65 -0.39 16.46 23.07
CA CYS A 65 0.83 15.73 22.72
C CYS A 65 1.78 15.46 23.90
N GLN A 66 1.36 15.75 25.13
CA GLN A 66 2.20 15.68 26.34
C GLN A 66 2.84 14.30 26.57
N ALA A 67 2.21 13.21 26.13
CA ALA A 67 2.77 11.86 26.27
C ALA A 67 4.15 11.72 25.60
N ILE A 68 4.40 12.43 24.49
CA ILE A 68 5.71 12.48 23.82
C ILE A 68 6.71 13.28 24.66
N GLU A 69 6.28 14.39 25.26
CA GLU A 69 7.13 15.21 26.13
C GLU A 69 7.59 14.44 27.38
N GLU A 70 6.69 13.66 27.98
CA GLU A 70 7.00 12.81 29.14
C GLU A 70 8.06 11.75 28.83
N ALA A 71 8.11 11.26 27.59
CA ALA A 71 9.12 10.31 27.14
C ALA A 71 10.55 10.88 27.27
N LYS A 72 10.75 12.20 27.10
CA LYS A 72 12.05 12.86 27.28
C LYS A 72 12.60 12.71 28.69
N SER A 73 11.69 12.65 29.67
CA SER A 73 12.04 12.42 31.07
C SER A 73 12.06 10.93 31.46
N GLY A 74 11.92 10.02 30.49
CA GLY A 74 11.79 8.58 30.74
C GLY A 74 10.53 8.23 31.54
N LYS A 75 9.44 8.99 31.37
CA LYS A 75 8.17 8.81 32.10
C LYS A 75 7.01 8.55 31.14
N GLY A 76 5.89 8.14 31.70
CA GLY A 76 4.64 7.90 30.97
C GLY A 76 4.67 6.62 30.12
N ILE A 77 3.66 6.48 29.28
CA ILE A 77 3.45 5.30 28.43
C ILE A 77 4.55 5.11 27.37
N PHE A 78 5.27 6.18 27.06
CA PHE A 78 6.36 6.23 26.09
C PHE A 78 7.76 6.28 26.71
N ALA A 79 7.91 5.99 28.02
CA ALA A 79 9.18 6.02 28.73
C ALA A 79 10.33 5.25 28.05
N LYS A 80 10.01 4.13 27.36
CA LYS A 80 11.00 3.31 26.64
C LYS A 80 11.62 4.02 25.43
N CYS A 81 11.03 5.12 24.97
CA CYS A 81 11.51 5.90 23.82
C CYS A 81 12.51 7.00 24.18
N VAL A 82 12.93 7.09 25.45
CA VAL A 82 13.84 8.16 25.94
C VAL A 82 15.15 8.24 25.15
N SER A 83 15.65 7.12 24.61
CA SER A 83 16.90 7.09 23.83
C SER A 83 16.79 7.69 22.42
N LEU A 84 15.60 8.13 21.99
CA LEU A 84 15.44 8.95 20.78
C LEU A 84 16.14 10.32 20.91
N GLY A 85 16.38 10.80 22.14
CA GLY A 85 17.14 12.02 22.39
C GLY A 85 16.53 13.24 21.69
N ALA A 86 17.35 13.96 20.92
CA ALA A 86 16.95 15.20 20.23
C ALA A 86 15.78 15.01 19.24
N GLN A 87 15.54 13.81 18.72
CA GLN A 87 14.39 13.54 17.85
C GLN A 87 13.04 13.68 18.58
N LEU A 88 13.03 13.57 19.92
CA LEU A 88 11.80 13.75 20.71
C LEU A 88 11.26 15.17 20.61
N ASP A 89 12.13 16.18 20.44
CA ASP A 89 11.71 17.58 20.26
C ASP A 89 11.00 17.77 18.92
N GLU A 90 11.55 17.19 17.84
CA GLU A 90 10.96 17.26 16.50
C GLU A 90 9.60 16.56 16.46
N LEU A 91 9.50 15.35 17.03
CA LEU A 91 8.26 14.58 17.08
C LEU A 91 7.18 15.25 17.95
N PHE A 92 7.57 15.86 19.07
CA PHE A 92 6.65 16.62 19.93
C PHE A 92 6.11 17.87 19.21
N ASN A 93 6.99 18.62 18.55
CA ASN A 93 6.61 19.82 17.82
C ASN A 93 5.75 19.49 16.60
N GLY A 94 6.08 18.41 15.87
CA GLY A 94 5.27 17.90 14.77
C GLY A 94 3.86 17.51 15.22
N CYS A 95 3.74 16.72 16.28
CA CYS A 95 2.44 16.40 16.87
C CYS A 95 1.66 17.66 17.26
N SER A 96 2.32 18.62 17.92
CA SER A 96 1.67 19.86 18.36
C SER A 96 1.20 20.72 17.17
N TYR A 97 1.95 20.69 16.07
CA TYR A 97 1.60 21.39 14.83
C TYR A 97 0.41 20.73 14.12
N ASP A 98 0.43 19.40 13.96
CA ASP A 98 -0.65 18.64 13.32
C ASP A 98 -1.95 18.78 14.10
N VAL A 99 -1.91 18.65 15.44
CA VAL A 99 -3.08 18.81 16.31
C VAL A 99 -3.60 20.25 16.32
N CYS A 100 -2.71 21.23 16.16
CA CYS A 100 -3.09 22.63 15.99
C CYS A 100 -3.80 22.86 14.65
N ALA A 101 -3.37 22.19 13.58
CA ALA A 101 -4.05 22.26 12.29
C ALA A 101 -5.42 21.55 12.32
N ASP A 102 -5.45 20.34 12.87
CA ASP A 102 -6.67 19.55 13.05
C ASP A 102 -6.52 18.61 14.27
N PRO A 103 -7.32 18.79 15.34
CA PRO A 103 -7.29 17.91 16.51
C PRO A 103 -7.49 16.43 16.21
N ALA A 104 -8.15 16.08 15.09
CA ALA A 104 -8.33 14.69 14.64
C ALA A 104 -7.01 13.99 14.28
N LEU A 105 -5.97 14.76 13.93
CA LEU A 105 -4.65 14.23 13.56
C LEU A 105 -3.83 13.74 14.76
N ARG A 106 -4.27 14.00 16.00
CA ARG A 106 -3.56 13.59 17.22
C ARG A 106 -3.16 12.11 17.20
N CYS A 107 -4.11 11.23 16.89
CA CYS A 107 -3.85 9.79 16.94
C CYS A 107 -2.94 9.32 15.79
N ALA A 108 -2.99 9.99 14.64
CA ALA A 108 -2.05 9.74 13.54
C ALA A 108 -0.63 10.16 13.94
N ALA A 109 -0.46 11.34 14.54
CA ALA A 109 0.82 11.84 15.02
C ALA A 109 1.43 10.94 16.11
N LEU A 110 0.61 10.50 17.09
CA LEU A 110 1.05 9.55 18.12
C LEU A 110 1.41 8.18 17.53
N THR A 111 0.69 7.70 16.51
CA THR A 111 1.03 6.46 15.80
C THR A 111 2.39 6.59 15.10
N ALA A 112 2.64 7.71 14.42
CA ALA A 112 3.92 8.00 13.76
C ALA A 112 5.09 8.06 14.77
N PHE A 113 4.86 8.64 15.95
CA PHE A 113 5.81 8.62 17.06
C PHE A 113 6.15 7.20 17.51
N VAL A 114 5.12 6.37 17.78
CA VAL A 114 5.29 4.97 18.20
C VAL A 114 6.10 4.19 17.18
N HIS A 115 5.77 4.31 15.90
CA HIS A 115 6.49 3.63 14.83
C HIS A 115 7.95 4.09 14.74
N THR A 116 8.22 5.39 14.88
CA THR A 116 9.58 5.94 14.89
C THR A 116 10.39 5.38 16.06
N CYS A 117 9.81 5.34 17.26
CA CYS A 117 10.44 4.77 18.44
C CYS A 117 10.77 3.28 18.28
N GLN A 118 9.82 2.47 17.81
CA GLN A 118 10.00 1.04 17.62
C GLN A 118 11.02 0.72 16.53
N LYS A 119 11.10 1.55 15.48
CA LYS A 119 12.11 1.44 14.42
C LYS A 119 13.51 1.76 14.93
N ALA A 120 13.65 2.80 15.75
CA ALA A 120 14.94 3.19 16.30
C ALA A 120 15.44 2.26 17.41
N ILE A 121 14.52 1.65 18.15
CA ILE A 121 14.81 0.81 19.32
C ILE A 121 14.12 -0.56 19.14
N PRO A 122 14.76 -1.51 18.43
CA PRO A 122 14.18 -2.82 18.16
C PRO A 122 13.74 -3.56 19.43
N GLY A 123 12.59 -4.23 19.38
CA GLY A 123 12.02 -4.95 20.52
C GLY A 123 11.27 -4.08 21.54
N THR A 124 11.18 -2.76 21.31
CA THR A 124 10.39 -1.87 22.16
C THR A 124 8.90 -2.14 21.97
N ARG A 125 8.24 -2.61 23.04
CA ARG A 125 6.78 -2.78 23.08
C ARG A 125 6.16 -1.71 23.97
N LEU A 126 5.31 -0.87 23.36
CA LEU A 126 4.57 0.23 24.00
C LEU A 126 3.12 -0.20 24.26
N SER A 127 2.93 -1.33 24.94
CA SER A 127 1.60 -1.93 25.09
C SER A 127 0.60 -1.03 25.79
N GLY A 128 -0.66 -1.05 25.34
CA GLY A 128 -1.76 -0.32 25.97
C GLY A 128 -1.80 1.19 25.71
N TRP A 129 -0.96 1.70 24.80
CA TRP A 129 -0.87 3.14 24.55
C TRP A 129 -2.12 3.71 23.89
N ARG A 130 -2.79 2.92 23.04
CA ARG A 130 -4.03 3.32 22.37
C ARG A 130 -5.16 3.50 23.36
N GLU A 131 -5.32 2.57 24.29
CA GLU A 131 -6.32 2.64 25.36
C GLU A 131 -6.00 3.78 26.32
N SER A 132 -4.73 3.91 26.73
CA SER A 132 -4.29 4.93 27.69
C SER A 132 -4.45 6.36 27.15
N LEU A 133 -4.28 6.56 25.85
CA LEU A 133 -4.36 7.87 25.20
C LEU A 133 -5.67 8.07 24.42
N SER A 134 -6.63 7.17 24.52
CA SER A 134 -7.91 7.21 23.80
C SER A 134 -7.75 7.37 22.27
N CYS A 135 -6.86 6.57 21.68
CA CYS A 135 -6.57 6.52 20.24
C CYS A 135 -6.84 5.13 19.65
N PRO A 136 -8.11 4.68 19.64
CA PRO A 136 -8.45 3.36 19.15
C PRO A 136 -8.08 3.19 17.67
N LEU A 137 -7.54 2.03 17.32
CA LEU A 137 -7.35 1.63 15.94
C LEU A 137 -8.52 0.72 15.56
N VAL A 138 -9.34 1.17 14.60
CA VAL A 138 -10.49 0.41 14.11
C VAL A 138 -10.05 -0.44 12.93
N CYS A 139 -10.15 -1.75 13.09
CA CYS A 139 -9.87 -2.68 12.01
C CYS A 139 -11.13 -2.94 11.15
N PRO A 140 -10.95 -3.20 9.85
CA PRO A 140 -12.03 -3.69 8.98
C PRO A 140 -12.67 -4.99 9.48
N ALA A 141 -13.79 -5.36 8.86
CA ALA A 141 -14.47 -6.62 9.16
C ALA A 141 -13.52 -7.83 8.99
N ASN A 142 -13.73 -8.86 9.81
CA ASN A 142 -12.91 -10.09 9.88
C ASN A 142 -11.44 -9.88 10.28
N GLN A 143 -11.08 -8.69 10.74
CA GLN A 143 -9.78 -8.36 11.28
C GLN A 143 -9.87 -8.00 12.76
N SER A 144 -8.77 -8.25 13.47
CA SER A 144 -8.60 -7.89 14.87
C SER A 144 -7.34 -7.05 15.03
N TYR A 145 -7.41 -6.07 15.93
CA TYR A 145 -6.24 -5.27 16.26
C TYR A 145 -5.19 -6.10 17.00
N SER A 146 -3.92 -5.90 16.66
CA SER A 146 -2.78 -6.47 17.36
C SER A 146 -1.64 -5.46 17.43
N GLU A 147 -0.98 -5.39 18.59
CA GLU A 147 0.22 -4.57 18.82
C GLU A 147 1.45 -5.08 18.05
N CYS A 148 1.40 -6.32 17.55
CA CYS A 148 2.51 -6.98 16.88
C CYS A 148 1.95 -7.90 15.79
N VAL A 149 1.73 -7.30 14.63
CA VAL A 149 1.39 -7.96 13.37
C VAL A 149 2.68 -8.28 12.62
N SER A 150 2.86 -9.54 12.24
CA SER A 150 3.98 -9.95 11.39
C SER A 150 3.99 -9.14 10.10
N GLY A 151 5.14 -8.60 9.70
CA GLY A 151 5.29 -7.96 8.38
C GLY A 151 5.14 -8.92 7.19
N CYS A 152 5.05 -10.22 7.45
CA CYS A 152 4.70 -11.25 6.48
C CYS A 152 3.41 -11.92 6.94
N GLN A 153 2.26 -11.27 6.72
CA GLN A 153 0.96 -11.90 6.95
C GLN A 153 0.65 -12.92 5.84
N PRO A 154 -0.11 -13.98 6.13
CA PRO A 154 -0.55 -14.93 5.11
C PRO A 154 -1.50 -14.23 4.13
N THR A 155 -1.29 -14.48 2.84
CA THR A 155 -2.13 -13.97 1.75
C THR A 155 -2.62 -15.14 0.90
N CYS A 156 -3.63 -14.95 0.06
CA CYS A 156 -4.04 -15.99 -0.88
C CYS A 156 -2.94 -16.38 -1.87
N ALA A 157 -2.07 -15.43 -2.24
CA ALA A 157 -0.90 -15.71 -3.08
C ALA A 157 0.20 -16.48 -2.33
N ASN A 158 0.25 -16.38 -1.00
CA ASN A 158 1.23 -17.04 -0.17
C ASN A 158 0.64 -17.42 1.19
N THR A 159 -0.05 -18.56 1.22
CA THR A 159 -0.78 -19.06 2.39
C THR A 159 0.17 -19.53 3.49
N THR A 160 1.38 -19.95 3.13
CA THR A 160 2.48 -20.17 4.05
C THR A 160 3.29 -18.88 4.16
N THR A 161 3.21 -18.20 5.31
CA THR A 161 4.28 -17.28 5.69
C THR A 161 5.59 -18.07 5.54
N LYS A 162 6.55 -17.56 4.75
CA LYS A 162 7.85 -18.23 4.64
C LYS A 162 8.33 -18.56 6.05
N ALA A 163 8.92 -19.74 6.25
CA ALA A 163 9.39 -20.20 7.56
C ALA A 163 10.33 -19.20 8.26
N VAL A 164 10.86 -18.22 7.51
CA VAL A 164 11.63 -17.09 8.03
C VAL A 164 11.03 -15.79 7.46
N CYS A 165 10.43 -14.98 8.33
CA CYS A 165 10.09 -13.59 8.05
C CYS A 165 11.06 -12.70 8.83
N ASP A 166 11.98 -12.03 8.13
CA ASP A 166 12.97 -11.15 8.75
C ASP A 166 12.43 -9.73 9.03
N LYS A 167 11.12 -9.52 8.83
CA LYS A 167 10.49 -8.22 9.06
C LYS A 167 10.12 -8.08 10.54
N PRO A 168 10.42 -6.93 11.18
CA PRO A 168 9.92 -6.66 12.52
C PRO A 168 8.39 -6.63 12.49
N CYS A 169 7.75 -7.08 13.58
CA CYS A 169 6.33 -6.86 13.70
C CYS A 169 6.03 -5.39 13.95
N ILE A 170 4.91 -4.94 13.41
CA ILE A 170 4.38 -3.59 13.63
C ILE A 170 2.96 -3.71 14.14
N GLU A 171 2.48 -2.68 14.84
CA GLU A 171 1.08 -2.61 15.22
C GLU A 171 0.19 -2.53 13.98
N GLY A 172 -0.97 -3.19 14.01
CA GLY A 172 -1.92 -3.14 12.91
C GLY A 172 -3.08 -4.11 13.07
N CYS A 173 -3.71 -4.42 11.95
CA CYS A 173 -4.82 -5.36 11.89
C CYS A 173 -4.34 -6.74 11.42
N VAL A 174 -4.85 -7.80 12.04
CA VAL A 174 -4.58 -9.18 11.67
C VAL A 174 -5.87 -9.93 11.35
N CYS A 175 -5.83 -10.69 10.26
CA CYS A 175 -6.92 -11.59 9.89
C CYS A 175 -7.27 -12.53 11.04
N SER A 176 -8.57 -12.79 11.19
CA SER A 176 -9.07 -13.77 12.14
C SER A 176 -8.56 -15.18 11.81
N TYR A 177 -8.59 -16.08 12.78
CA TYR A 177 -8.20 -17.47 12.55
C TYR A 177 -8.98 -18.09 11.38
N GLY A 178 -8.28 -18.73 10.44
CA GLY A 178 -8.89 -19.36 9.26
C GLY A 178 -9.09 -18.43 8.05
N THR A 179 -8.74 -17.14 8.15
CA THR A 179 -8.78 -16.20 7.02
C THR A 179 -7.39 -15.67 6.68
N VAL A 180 -7.22 -15.27 5.42
CA VAL A 180 -5.96 -14.74 4.87
C VAL A 180 -6.26 -13.46 4.07
N LEU A 181 -5.24 -12.62 3.86
CA LEU A 181 -5.41 -11.43 3.03
C LEU A 181 -5.68 -11.82 1.57
N ASP A 182 -6.64 -11.13 0.94
CA ASP A 182 -6.96 -11.27 -0.47
C ASP A 182 -5.83 -10.78 -1.39
N GLY A 183 -6.06 -10.79 -2.71
CA GLY A 183 -5.08 -10.32 -3.71
C GLY A 183 -4.73 -8.83 -3.57
N THR A 184 -5.63 -8.03 -2.99
CA THR A 184 -5.42 -6.59 -2.76
C THR A 184 -4.59 -6.30 -1.50
N GLY A 185 -4.52 -7.27 -0.58
CA GLY A 185 -3.86 -7.10 0.71
C GLY A 185 -4.68 -6.29 1.73
N LEU A 186 -5.95 -6.01 1.45
CA LEU A 186 -6.81 -5.18 2.30
C LEU A 186 -7.87 -5.98 3.07
N ASN A 187 -8.47 -7.00 2.44
CA ASN A 187 -9.57 -7.74 3.05
C ASN A 187 -9.13 -9.14 3.47
N CYS A 188 -9.71 -9.63 4.56
CA CYS A 188 -9.50 -11.01 4.99
C CYS A 188 -10.64 -11.89 4.50
N ILE A 189 -10.29 -12.89 3.69
CA ILE A 189 -11.23 -13.87 3.17
C ILE A 189 -10.89 -15.26 3.68
N PRO A 190 -11.89 -16.14 3.81
CA PRO A 190 -11.64 -17.56 4.07
C PRO A 190 -10.71 -18.16 3.03
N GLN A 191 -9.80 -19.03 3.45
CA GLN A 191 -8.78 -19.60 2.55
C GLN A 191 -9.42 -20.39 1.40
N GLU A 192 -10.59 -20.97 1.61
CA GLU A 192 -11.41 -21.62 0.59
C GLU A 192 -11.78 -20.70 -0.59
N HIS A 193 -11.94 -19.39 -0.34
CA HIS A 193 -12.27 -18.42 -1.39
C HIS A 193 -11.02 -17.86 -2.10
N CYS A 194 -9.82 -18.35 -1.76
CA CYS A 194 -8.63 -17.97 -2.50
C CYS A 194 -8.67 -18.49 -3.95
N GLY A 195 -8.10 -17.68 -4.84
CA GLY A 195 -7.90 -18.04 -6.24
C GLY A 195 -6.67 -18.90 -6.46
N CYS A 196 -6.08 -18.77 -7.64
CA CYS A 196 -5.16 -19.73 -8.25
C CYS A 196 -3.78 -19.15 -8.40
N ILE A 197 -2.76 -20.00 -8.33
CA ILE A 197 -1.38 -19.64 -8.70
C ILE A 197 -1.07 -20.31 -10.03
N ASP A 198 -0.81 -19.51 -11.06
CA ASP A 198 -0.38 -20.01 -12.35
C ASP A 198 1.07 -20.50 -12.24
N LYS A 199 1.28 -21.80 -12.44
CA LYS A 199 2.58 -22.45 -12.27
C LYS A 199 3.61 -22.04 -13.33
N THR A 200 3.17 -21.44 -14.44
CA THR A 200 4.06 -21.06 -15.55
C THR A 200 4.75 -19.72 -15.30
N ASN A 201 4.03 -18.74 -14.76
CA ASN A 201 4.54 -17.39 -14.49
C ASN A 201 4.68 -17.07 -12.99
N GLY A 202 4.09 -17.90 -12.11
CA GLY A 202 4.10 -17.70 -10.66
C GLY A 202 3.10 -16.66 -10.15
N ASN A 203 2.22 -16.13 -11.01
CA ASN A 203 1.28 -15.08 -10.68
C ASN A 203 0.05 -15.64 -9.96
N TYR A 204 -0.48 -14.85 -9.02
CA TYR A 204 -1.75 -15.12 -8.37
C TYR A 204 -2.90 -14.48 -9.15
N TYR A 205 -3.97 -15.25 -9.35
CA TYR A 205 -5.21 -14.84 -10.00
C TYR A 205 -6.37 -15.05 -9.03
N GLU A 206 -7.24 -14.07 -8.90
CA GLU A 206 -8.40 -14.17 -7.99
C GLU A 206 -9.41 -15.20 -8.49
N ALA A 207 -10.20 -15.79 -7.57
CA ALA A 207 -11.28 -16.69 -7.95
C ALA A 207 -12.26 -15.99 -8.91
N GLY A 208 -12.60 -16.66 -10.02
CA GLY A 208 -13.40 -16.09 -11.10
C GLY A 208 -12.60 -15.40 -12.20
N SER A 209 -11.30 -15.16 -11.98
CA SER A 209 -10.41 -14.58 -12.99
C SER A 209 -10.24 -15.51 -14.20
N ILE A 210 -10.11 -14.90 -15.37
CA ILE A 210 -9.94 -15.60 -16.64
C ILE A 210 -8.81 -14.95 -17.44
N TRP A 211 -7.90 -15.75 -17.98
CA TRP A 211 -6.76 -15.26 -18.74
C TRP A 211 -6.31 -16.25 -19.82
N MET A 212 -5.52 -15.77 -20.78
CA MET A 212 -4.85 -16.61 -21.78
C MET A 212 -3.35 -16.72 -21.50
N ASN A 213 -2.72 -17.80 -21.96
CA ASN A 213 -1.26 -17.89 -21.97
C ASN A 213 -0.63 -16.98 -23.04
N ALA A 214 0.69 -16.81 -22.95
CA ALA A 214 1.49 -15.96 -23.83
C ALA A 214 1.31 -16.24 -25.33
N ASP A 215 1.06 -17.50 -25.69
CA ASP A 215 0.90 -17.92 -27.09
C ASP A 215 -0.56 -17.96 -27.56
N CYS A 216 -1.52 -17.57 -26.70
CA CYS A 216 -2.96 -17.66 -26.95
C CYS A 216 -3.44 -19.05 -27.41
N THR A 217 -2.80 -20.11 -26.90
CA THR A 217 -3.15 -21.52 -27.17
C THR A 217 -4.01 -22.14 -26.10
N LYS A 218 -4.10 -21.51 -24.92
CA LYS A 218 -4.96 -21.92 -23.81
C LYS A 218 -5.63 -20.73 -23.16
N THR A 219 -6.87 -20.95 -22.73
CA THR A 219 -7.61 -20.06 -21.83
C THR A 219 -7.81 -20.77 -20.49
N TYR A 220 -7.59 -20.05 -19.39
CA TYR A 220 -7.73 -20.53 -18.03
C TYR A 220 -8.86 -19.81 -17.32
N LYS A 221 -9.59 -20.52 -16.46
CA LYS A 221 -10.46 -19.91 -15.45
C LYS A 221 -10.09 -20.41 -14.07
N CYS A 222 -9.86 -19.45 -13.19
CA CYS A 222 -9.64 -19.72 -11.80
C CYS A 222 -10.97 -19.88 -11.07
N LEU A 223 -11.03 -20.89 -10.21
CA LEU A 223 -12.12 -21.18 -9.29
C LEU A 223 -11.60 -21.07 -7.86
N GLU A 224 -12.53 -21.13 -6.91
CA GLU A 224 -12.23 -21.23 -5.49
C GLU A 224 -11.40 -22.49 -5.17
N PHE A 225 -10.81 -22.49 -3.97
CA PHE A 225 -9.85 -23.50 -3.50
C PHE A 225 -8.59 -23.61 -4.39
N GLY A 226 -8.29 -22.59 -5.19
CA GLY A 226 -7.19 -22.62 -6.16
C GLY A 226 -7.34 -23.64 -7.28
N ASN A 227 -8.57 -24.10 -7.54
CA ASN A 227 -8.84 -24.99 -8.67
C ASN A 227 -8.84 -24.20 -9.96
N MET A 228 -8.20 -24.73 -11.00
CA MET A 228 -8.12 -24.09 -12.30
C MET A 228 -8.66 -25.03 -13.36
N ILE A 229 -9.49 -24.48 -14.26
CA ILE A 229 -9.89 -25.17 -15.49
C ILE A 229 -9.16 -24.52 -16.66
N ASP A 230 -8.73 -25.33 -17.63
CA ASP A 230 -8.13 -24.86 -18.86
C ASP A 230 -8.85 -25.40 -20.09
N LYS A 231 -8.78 -24.65 -21.18
CA LYS A 231 -9.32 -25.04 -22.48
C LYS A 231 -8.33 -24.69 -23.58
N ASP A 232 -8.07 -25.64 -24.47
CA ASP A 232 -7.26 -25.43 -25.66
C ASP A 232 -8.02 -24.56 -26.66
N VAL A 233 -7.34 -23.54 -27.18
CA VAL A 233 -7.89 -22.52 -28.07
C VAL A 233 -6.86 -22.13 -29.12
N THR A 234 -7.32 -21.48 -30.19
CA THR A 234 -6.48 -20.90 -31.23
C THR A 234 -7.07 -19.57 -31.65
N CYS A 235 -6.22 -18.56 -31.87
CA CYS A 235 -6.69 -17.37 -32.57
C CYS A 235 -7.19 -17.79 -33.97
N GLY A 236 -8.35 -17.28 -34.38
CA GLY A 236 -8.92 -17.63 -35.69
C GLY A 236 -8.08 -17.13 -36.86
N GLU A 237 -8.48 -17.48 -38.08
CA GLU A 237 -7.78 -17.00 -39.28
C GLU A 237 -7.74 -15.46 -39.30
N ARG A 238 -6.56 -14.88 -39.58
CA ARG A 238 -6.29 -13.43 -39.57
C ARG A 238 -6.42 -12.74 -38.20
N ALA A 239 -6.43 -13.51 -37.11
CA ALA A 239 -6.21 -12.98 -35.77
C ALA A 239 -4.78 -13.26 -35.30
N THR A 240 -4.25 -12.39 -34.45
CA THR A 240 -2.92 -12.53 -33.83
C THR A 240 -3.03 -12.46 -32.32
N CYS A 241 -2.20 -13.23 -31.62
CA CYS A 241 -2.05 -13.08 -30.18
C CYS A 241 -1.34 -11.75 -29.89
N SER A 242 -1.93 -10.92 -29.06
CA SER A 242 -1.43 -9.61 -28.68
C SER A 242 -1.58 -9.41 -27.17
N THR A 243 -0.86 -8.45 -26.61
CA THR A 243 -0.98 -8.10 -25.19
C THR A 243 -1.70 -6.77 -25.06
N ASP A 244 -2.70 -6.72 -24.17
CA ASP A 244 -3.37 -5.51 -23.75
C ASP A 244 -3.12 -5.21 -22.25
N HIS A 245 -3.92 -4.34 -21.66
CA HIS A 245 -3.81 -3.96 -20.24
C HIS A 245 -4.32 -5.04 -19.27
N LEU A 246 -5.04 -6.05 -19.77
CA LEU A 246 -5.63 -7.15 -18.98
C LEU A 246 -4.92 -8.48 -19.21
N GLY A 247 -4.10 -8.61 -20.25
CA GLY A 247 -3.25 -9.77 -20.49
C GLY A 247 -3.10 -10.10 -21.97
N HIS A 248 -2.96 -11.40 -22.26
CA HIS A 248 -2.89 -11.89 -23.64
C HIS A 248 -4.31 -12.09 -24.20
N VAL A 249 -4.52 -11.61 -25.42
CA VAL A 249 -5.81 -11.67 -26.12
C VAL A 249 -5.62 -11.83 -27.62
N CYS A 250 -6.49 -12.61 -28.26
CA CYS A 250 -6.55 -12.67 -29.73
C CYS A 250 -7.20 -11.40 -30.27
N THR A 251 -6.52 -10.71 -31.19
CA THR A 251 -7.04 -9.52 -31.87
C THR A 251 -7.04 -9.72 -33.38
N CYS A 252 -8.06 -9.20 -34.07
CA CYS A 252 -8.06 -9.18 -35.54
C CYS A 252 -6.93 -8.25 -36.04
N GLN A 253 -6.24 -8.68 -37.10
CA GLN A 253 -5.25 -7.85 -37.75
C GLN A 253 -5.88 -6.55 -38.26
N SER A 254 -5.12 -5.46 -38.31
CA SER A 254 -5.62 -4.10 -38.61
C SER A 254 -6.30 -3.94 -39.99
N ALA A 255 -6.14 -4.90 -40.90
CA ALA A 255 -6.83 -4.95 -42.20
C ALA A 255 -8.12 -5.78 -42.18
N SER A 256 -8.54 -6.31 -41.03
CA SER A 256 -9.71 -7.19 -40.88
C SER A 256 -10.64 -6.70 -39.78
N ALA A 257 -11.94 -6.62 -40.07
CA ALA A 257 -12.98 -6.33 -39.09
C ALA A 257 -13.63 -7.65 -38.67
N GLY A 258 -13.84 -7.85 -37.37
CA GLY A 258 -14.34 -9.12 -36.86
C GLY A 258 -14.81 -9.06 -35.43
N THR A 259 -15.33 -10.19 -34.96
CA THR A 259 -15.73 -10.38 -33.57
C THR A 259 -14.82 -11.40 -32.92
N CYS A 260 -14.20 -11.02 -31.82
CA CYS A 260 -13.44 -11.91 -30.95
C CYS A 260 -14.28 -12.22 -29.72
N MET A 261 -14.36 -13.50 -29.36
CA MET A 261 -14.94 -13.94 -28.11
C MET A 261 -14.03 -13.49 -26.96
N THR A 262 -14.64 -13.11 -25.84
CA THR A 262 -13.88 -12.90 -24.62
C THR A 262 -13.39 -14.24 -24.07
N PRO A 263 -12.38 -14.23 -23.17
CA PRO A 263 -11.98 -15.42 -22.45
C PRO A 263 -13.16 -16.10 -21.70
N GLU A 264 -14.09 -15.34 -21.11
CA GLU A 264 -15.32 -15.88 -20.47
C GLU A 264 -16.18 -16.69 -21.46
N GLU A 265 -16.48 -16.09 -22.61
CA GLU A 265 -17.29 -16.71 -23.66
C GLU A 265 -16.63 -17.98 -24.20
N THR A 266 -15.29 -17.96 -24.29
CA THR A 266 -14.50 -19.08 -24.77
C THR A 266 -14.57 -20.30 -23.84
N ILE A 267 -14.57 -20.07 -22.52
CA ILE A 267 -14.76 -21.14 -21.53
C ILE A 267 -16.19 -21.65 -21.49
N ALA A 268 -17.18 -20.76 -21.69
CA ALA A 268 -18.59 -21.15 -21.71
C ALA A 268 -19.01 -21.88 -23.00
N ALA A 269 -18.28 -21.69 -24.11
CA ALA A 269 -18.59 -22.31 -25.38
C ALA A 269 -18.20 -23.79 -25.43
N ASN A 270 -19.11 -24.66 -25.88
CA ASN A 270 -18.75 -26.02 -26.32
C ASN A 270 -18.05 -25.99 -27.69
N ASP A 271 -17.12 -26.92 -27.94
CA ASP A 271 -16.39 -27.24 -29.19
C ASP A 271 -15.89 -26.07 -30.09
N LYS A 272 -15.98 -24.81 -29.65
CA LYS A 272 -15.40 -23.67 -30.35
C LYS A 272 -13.94 -23.52 -29.92
N TYR A 273 -13.04 -23.82 -30.86
CA TYR A 273 -11.59 -23.68 -30.72
C TYR A 273 -11.05 -22.35 -31.26
N HIS A 274 -11.79 -21.67 -32.14
CA HIS A 274 -11.36 -20.38 -32.71
C HIS A 274 -11.97 -19.21 -31.93
N VAL A 275 -11.12 -18.36 -31.35
CA VAL A 275 -11.54 -17.24 -30.49
C VAL A 275 -12.06 -16.05 -31.30
N CYS A 276 -11.56 -15.82 -32.52
CA CYS A 276 -11.96 -14.69 -33.36
C CYS A 276 -12.47 -15.14 -34.73
N ASP A 277 -13.53 -14.48 -35.24
CA ASP A 277 -13.97 -14.54 -36.64
C ASP A 277 -13.67 -13.20 -37.31
N CYS A 278 -12.52 -13.12 -37.99
CA CYS A 278 -12.03 -11.90 -38.66
C CYS A 278 -12.32 -11.95 -40.17
N LYS A 279 -13.03 -10.94 -40.68
CA LYS A 279 -13.43 -10.82 -42.09
C LYS A 279 -12.65 -9.70 -42.79
N ILE A 280 -12.54 -9.81 -44.11
CA ILE A 280 -12.01 -8.75 -45.00
C ILE A 280 -13.11 -7.74 -45.25
#